data_AF-A0A968L268-F1
#
_entry.id   AF-A0A968L268-F1
#
_cell.length_a   1.000
_cell.length_b   1.000
_cell.length_c   1.000
_cell.angle_alpha   90.00
_cell.angle_beta   90.00
_cell.angle_gamma   90.00
#
_symmetry.space_group_name_H-M   'P 1'
#
loop_
_entity.id
_entity.type
_entity.pdbx_description
1 polymer ?
#
loop_
_entity_poly.entity_id
_entity_poly.type
_entity_poly.pdbx_seq_one_letter_code
_entity_poly.pdbx_strand_id
1 'polypeptide(L)'
;MGGTRALISILAVAILVGACGTDLPRPSGASSAEASSPPPEPQTGYRQPQEVFLALLADCVRAAGFEALIQENGGILTPGRLTTAERAALDTAYKDCTLRIDPRRAEPPPELTDAQWGASYRYLLAEVACLRDLGHAVPPPPDFEAWRESNRAWDPYHELIRQDRPAPNYHVLTCQNVPERPAFLDQ
;
A
#
# COMPACT_ATOMS: atom_id res chain seq x y z
N MET A 1 -24.66 48.55 4.29
CA MET A 1 -24.25 49.26 3.05
C MET A 1 -22.74 49.15 2.93
N GLY A 2 -22.27 48.69 1.76
CA GLY A 2 -20.85 48.41 1.46
C GLY A 2 -20.61 46.89 1.43
N GLY A 3 -20.52 46.20 0.29
CA GLY A 3 -20.39 46.62 -1.10
C GLY A 3 -18.95 46.40 -1.59
N THR A 4 -18.55 45.14 -1.78
CA THR A 4 -17.24 44.81 -2.37
C THR A 4 -17.43 43.86 -3.54
N ARG A 5 -16.99 44.34 -4.69
CA ARG A 5 -17.25 43.83 -6.04
C ARG A 5 -16.35 42.64 -6.35
N ALA A 6 -16.95 41.57 -6.88
CA ALA A 6 -16.25 40.47 -7.52
C ALA A 6 -15.68 40.93 -8.87
N LEU A 7 -14.38 40.71 -9.10
CA LEU A 7 -13.73 40.86 -10.39
C LEU A 7 -13.53 39.46 -10.97
N ILE A 8 -14.37 39.13 -11.95
CA ILE A 8 -14.28 37.93 -12.77
C ILE A 8 -13.32 38.25 -13.92
N SER A 9 -12.09 37.74 -13.85
CA SER A 9 -11.14 37.80 -14.96
C SER A 9 -11.29 36.56 -15.82
N ILE A 10 -11.96 36.71 -16.96
CA ILE A 10 -12.08 35.69 -18.01
C ILE A 10 -10.80 35.76 -18.85
N LEU A 11 -9.89 34.81 -18.65
CA LEU A 11 -8.72 34.65 -19.51
C LEU A 11 -9.08 33.67 -20.65
N ALA A 12 -9.43 34.22 -21.81
CA ALA A 12 -9.61 33.46 -23.04
C ALA A 12 -8.24 33.07 -23.60
N VAL A 13 -7.88 31.79 -23.48
CA VAL A 13 -6.67 31.24 -24.11
C VAL A 13 -7.05 30.72 -25.49
N ALA A 14 -6.64 31.44 -26.52
CA ALA A 14 -6.70 31.00 -27.91
C ALA A 14 -5.57 30.00 -28.16
N ILE A 15 -5.91 28.73 -28.37
CA ILE A 15 -4.96 27.70 -28.82
C ILE A 15 -4.96 27.69 -30.34
N LEU A 16 -3.87 28.20 -30.92
CA LEU A 16 -3.55 28.15 -32.34
C LEU A 16 -3.28 26.71 -32.76
N VAL A 17 -4.09 26.22 -33.69
CA VAL A 17 -3.90 24.96 -34.43
C VAL A 17 -2.73 25.15 -35.40
N GLY A 18 -1.55 24.69 -35.01
CA GLY A 18 -0.37 24.61 -35.87
C GLY A 18 -0.27 23.22 -36.49
N ALA A 19 -0.82 23.06 -37.69
CA ALA A 19 -0.57 21.91 -38.55
C ALA A 19 0.72 22.15 -39.35
N CYS A 20 1.79 21.42 -39.02
CA CYS A 20 2.91 21.21 -39.93
C CYS A 20 3.17 19.71 -39.99
N GLY A 21 2.80 19.12 -41.12
CA GLY A 21 3.12 17.75 -41.48
C GLY A 21 4.59 17.62 -41.84
N THR A 22 5.20 16.56 -41.33
CA THR A 22 6.45 15.99 -41.83
C THR A 22 6.20 14.50 -42.05
N ASP A 23 6.05 14.15 -43.33
CA ASP A 23 6.11 12.78 -43.83
C ASP A 23 7.48 12.20 -43.49
N LEU A 24 7.50 11.21 -42.60
CA LEU A 24 8.68 10.39 -42.33
C LEU A 24 8.50 9.00 -42.96
N PRO A 25 9.55 8.46 -43.58
CA PRO A 25 9.50 7.14 -44.23
C PRO A 25 9.23 6.04 -43.20
N ARG A 26 8.23 5.22 -43.48
CA ARG A 26 7.78 4.07 -42.69
C ARG A 26 8.78 2.91 -42.83
N PRO A 27 9.56 2.55 -41.79
CA PRO A 27 10.33 1.31 -41.83
C PRO A 27 9.36 0.12 -41.75
N SER A 28 9.27 -0.64 -42.83
CA SER A 28 8.66 -1.97 -42.86
C SER A 28 9.56 -2.96 -42.12
N GLY A 29 9.59 -2.84 -40.79
CA GLY A 29 10.09 -3.86 -39.88
C GLY A 29 8.88 -4.54 -39.27
N ALA A 30 8.48 -5.68 -39.84
CA ALA A 30 7.52 -6.59 -39.22
C ALA A 30 8.16 -7.20 -37.96
N SER A 31 8.17 -6.43 -36.87
CA SER A 31 8.39 -6.96 -35.54
C SER A 31 7.04 -7.48 -35.09
N SER A 32 6.90 -8.81 -35.12
CA SER A 32 5.81 -9.51 -34.45
C SER A 32 5.73 -8.97 -33.02
N ALA A 33 4.77 -8.08 -32.79
CA ALA A 33 4.29 -7.80 -31.46
C ALA A 33 3.59 -9.08 -31.04
N GLU A 34 4.37 -9.99 -30.44
CA GLU A 34 3.86 -10.93 -29.47
C GLU A 34 3.02 -10.09 -28.52
N ALA A 35 1.70 -10.15 -28.69
CA ALA A 35 0.76 -9.59 -27.76
C ALA A 35 1.02 -10.37 -26.48
N SER A 36 1.91 -9.83 -25.64
CA SER A 36 2.12 -10.29 -24.28
C SER A 36 0.76 -10.21 -23.62
N SER A 37 0.08 -11.36 -23.55
CA SER A 37 -1.10 -11.52 -22.73
C SER A 37 -0.77 -10.90 -21.37
N PRO A 38 -1.65 -10.06 -20.80
CA PRO A 38 -1.42 -9.56 -19.46
C PRO A 38 -1.16 -10.77 -18.56
N PRO A 39 -0.13 -10.70 -17.68
CA PRO A 39 0.15 -11.78 -16.76
C PRO A 39 -1.15 -12.15 -16.03
N PRO A 40 -1.43 -13.45 -15.82
CA PRO A 40 -2.64 -13.87 -15.14
C PRO A 40 -2.73 -13.12 -13.80
N GLU A 41 -3.84 -12.43 -13.58
CA GLU A 41 -4.08 -11.77 -12.29
C GLU A 41 -3.90 -12.82 -11.19
N PRO A 42 -3.12 -12.53 -10.14
CA PRO A 42 -3.00 -13.43 -9.00
C PRO A 42 -4.42 -13.68 -8.48
N GLN A 43 -4.86 -14.93 -8.52
CA GLN A 43 -6.17 -15.33 -8.01
C GLN A 43 -6.11 -15.35 -6.50
N THR A 44 -6.23 -14.18 -5.89
CA THR A 44 -6.14 -13.96 -4.43
C THR A 44 -7.28 -14.61 -3.63
N GLY A 45 -8.13 -15.44 -4.25
CA GLY A 45 -9.30 -16.03 -3.61
C GLY A 45 -10.38 -15.02 -3.17
N TYR A 46 -10.10 -13.72 -3.25
CA TYR A 46 -11.01 -12.64 -2.87
C TYR A 46 -12.03 -12.35 -3.97
N ARG A 47 -13.19 -11.82 -3.56
CA ARG A 47 -14.29 -11.48 -4.48
C ARG A 47 -13.92 -10.35 -5.42
N GLN A 48 -13.09 -9.40 -4.97
CA GLN A 48 -12.77 -8.18 -5.70
C GLN A 48 -11.27 -7.86 -5.63
N PRO A 49 -10.72 -7.18 -6.65
CA PRO A 49 -9.35 -6.65 -6.62
C PRO A 49 -9.11 -5.76 -5.40
N GLN A 50 -7.84 -5.65 -4.98
CA GLN A 50 -7.46 -4.91 -3.78
C GLN A 50 -7.91 -3.44 -3.82
N GLU A 51 -7.72 -2.77 -4.95
CA GLU A 51 -8.05 -1.36 -5.15
C GLU A 51 -9.56 -1.11 -5.02
N VAL A 52 -10.36 -2.02 -5.60
CA VAL A 52 -11.83 -1.96 -5.52
C VAL A 52 -12.29 -2.23 -4.09
N PHE A 53 -11.68 -3.21 -3.41
CA PHE A 53 -11.98 -3.49 -2.01
C PHE A 53 -11.68 -2.29 -1.11
N LEU A 54 -10.52 -1.64 -1.27
CA LEU A 54 -10.13 -0.47 -0.49
C LEU A 54 -11.07 0.72 -0.71
N ALA A 55 -11.51 0.95 -1.96
CA ALA A 55 -12.52 1.96 -2.28
C ALA A 55 -13.84 1.71 -1.55
N LEU A 56 -14.37 0.49 -1.64
CA LEU A 56 -15.61 0.10 -0.98
C LEU A 56 -15.49 0.15 0.55
N LEU A 57 -14.33 -0.23 1.10
CA LEU A 57 -14.06 -0.21 2.53
C LEU A 57 -14.01 1.23 3.04
N ALA A 58 -13.30 2.13 2.36
CA ALA A 58 -13.24 3.53 2.72
C ALA A 58 -14.64 4.18 2.69
N ASP A 59 -15.44 3.93 1.64
CA ASP A 59 -16.82 4.42 1.56
C ASP A 59 -17.70 3.89 2.70
N CYS A 60 -17.55 2.60 3.04
CA CYS A 60 -18.27 1.99 4.15
C CYS A 60 -17.92 2.61 5.50
N VAL A 61 -16.62 2.83 5.77
CA VAL A 61 -16.14 3.46 7.01
C VAL A 61 -16.60 4.92 7.12
N ARG A 62 -16.63 5.65 6.00
CA ARG A 62 -17.24 6.99 5.93
C ARG A 62 -18.73 6.96 6.24
N ALA A 63 -19.47 6.00 5.72
CA ALA A 63 -20.88 5.83 6.03
C ALA A 63 -21.13 5.48 7.51
N ALA A 64 -20.14 4.90 8.21
CA ALA A 64 -20.17 4.65 9.65
C ALA A 64 -19.81 5.90 10.50
N GLY A 65 -19.50 7.04 9.86
CA GLY A 65 -19.24 8.31 10.53
C GLY A 65 -17.77 8.63 10.78
N PHE A 66 -16.83 7.84 10.23
CA PHE A 66 -15.40 8.07 10.38
C PHE A 66 -14.77 8.60 9.10
N GLU A 67 -13.77 9.48 9.21
CA GLU A 67 -12.98 9.85 8.05
C GLU A 67 -12.09 8.67 7.59
N ALA A 68 -12.01 8.44 6.28
CA ALA A 68 -11.19 7.39 5.69
C ALA A 68 -10.60 7.89 4.37
N LEU A 69 -9.28 7.92 4.28
CA LEU A 69 -8.52 8.38 3.12
C LEU A 69 -7.66 7.24 2.60
N ILE A 70 -7.80 6.90 1.32
CA ILE A 70 -6.94 5.89 0.69
C ILE A 70 -5.58 6.55 0.43
N GLN A 71 -4.51 5.90 0.89
CA GLN A 71 -3.14 6.36 0.74
C GLN A 71 -2.50 5.75 -0.51
N GLU A 72 -1.45 6.40 -1.03
CA GLU A 72 -0.70 5.92 -2.19
C GLU A 72 -0.07 4.53 -1.98
N ASN A 73 0.19 4.14 -0.72
CA ASN A 73 0.69 2.82 -0.35
C ASN A 73 -0.39 1.73 -0.28
N GLY A 74 -1.64 2.02 -0.68
CA GLY A 74 -2.76 1.07 -0.61
C GLY A 74 -3.34 0.88 0.79
N GLY A 75 -2.98 1.73 1.76
CA GLY A 75 -3.59 1.76 3.10
C GLY A 75 -4.81 2.66 3.19
N ILE A 76 -5.57 2.56 4.29
CA ILE A 76 -6.60 3.54 4.66
C ILE A 76 -6.14 4.29 5.92
N LEU A 77 -6.08 5.61 5.82
CA LEU A 77 -5.78 6.52 6.92
C LEU A 77 -7.08 7.12 7.46
N THR A 78 -7.27 7.06 8.77
CA THR A 78 -8.28 7.85 9.49
C THR A 78 -7.57 8.99 10.22
N PRO A 79 -7.58 10.23 9.68
CA PRO A 79 -6.88 11.34 10.29
C PRO A 79 -7.53 11.77 11.61
N GLY A 80 -6.75 12.45 12.44
CA GLY A 80 -7.19 12.96 13.75
C GLY A 80 -6.80 12.07 14.93
N ARG A 81 -6.99 12.60 16.15
CA ARG A 81 -6.77 11.86 17.39
C ARG A 81 -8.10 11.27 17.85
N LEU A 82 -8.18 9.94 17.83
CA LEU A 82 -9.32 9.20 18.37
C LEU A 82 -9.11 8.88 19.84
N THR A 83 -10.15 9.03 20.64
CA THR A 83 -10.23 8.45 21.99
C THR A 83 -10.21 6.91 21.93
N THR A 84 -9.98 6.24 23.06
CA THR A 84 -10.03 4.77 23.13
C THR A 84 -11.38 4.21 22.69
N ALA A 85 -12.49 4.88 23.06
CA ALA A 85 -13.83 4.46 22.67
C ALA A 85 -14.08 4.62 21.16
N GLU A 86 -13.66 5.75 20.57
CA GLU A 86 -13.76 5.98 19.13
C GLU A 86 -12.89 5.01 18.34
N ARG A 87 -11.70 4.65 18.86
CA ARG A 87 -10.84 3.63 18.24
C ARG A 87 -11.51 2.26 18.21
N ALA A 88 -12.08 1.81 19.33
CA ALA A 88 -12.81 0.55 19.38
C ALA A 88 -14.05 0.54 18.44
N ALA A 89 -14.74 1.69 18.32
CA ALA A 89 -15.84 1.85 17.38
C ALA A 89 -15.36 1.83 15.92
N LEU A 90 -14.22 2.45 15.61
CA LEU A 90 -13.59 2.40 14.29
C LEU A 90 -13.17 0.97 13.92
N ASP A 91 -12.54 0.24 14.84
CA ASP A 91 -12.14 -1.16 14.63
C ASP A 91 -13.36 -2.05 14.34
N THR A 92 -14.46 -1.81 15.05
CA THR A 92 -15.75 -2.47 14.80
C THR A 92 -16.29 -2.13 13.40
N ALA A 93 -16.27 -0.86 13.02
CA ALA A 93 -16.70 -0.41 11.69
C ALA A 93 -15.87 -1.06 10.58
N TYR A 94 -14.54 -1.10 10.68
CA TYR A 94 -13.67 -1.78 9.72
C TYR A 94 -14.01 -3.27 9.58
N LYS A 95 -14.23 -3.96 10.71
CA LYS A 95 -14.59 -5.37 10.73
C LYS A 95 -15.93 -5.62 10.04
N ASP A 96 -16.96 -4.87 10.41
CA ASP A 96 -18.30 -5.00 9.84
C ASP A 96 -18.32 -4.66 8.34
N CYS A 97 -17.61 -3.60 7.95
CA CYS A 97 -17.43 -3.21 6.55
C CYS A 97 -16.74 -4.32 5.74
N THR A 98 -15.64 -4.86 6.26
CA THR A 98 -14.89 -5.95 5.60
C THR A 98 -15.79 -7.17 5.41
N LEU A 99 -16.49 -7.61 6.46
CA LEU A 99 -17.41 -8.75 6.40
C LEU A 99 -18.54 -8.52 5.38
N ARG A 100 -19.03 -7.29 5.25
CA ARG A 100 -20.10 -6.96 4.29
C ARG A 100 -19.61 -6.99 2.84
N ILE A 101 -18.40 -6.50 2.57
CA ILE A 101 -17.83 -6.38 1.23
C ILE A 101 -17.29 -7.74 0.78
N ASP A 102 -16.42 -8.35 1.59
CA ASP A 102 -15.81 -9.64 1.34
C ASP A 102 -15.48 -10.39 2.64
N PRO A 103 -16.36 -11.31 3.08
CA PRO A 103 -16.15 -12.12 4.28
C PRO A 103 -14.81 -12.87 4.29
N ARG A 104 -14.27 -13.24 3.12
CA ARG A 104 -13.00 -13.98 3.02
C ARG A 104 -11.81 -13.16 3.52
N ARG A 105 -11.88 -11.84 3.45
CA ARG A 105 -10.83 -10.94 3.97
C ARG A 105 -10.88 -10.80 5.49
N ALA A 106 -11.95 -11.27 6.14
CA ALA A 106 -12.04 -11.37 7.59
C ALA A 106 -11.67 -12.76 8.10
N GLU A 107 -11.47 -13.75 7.21
CA GLU A 107 -10.92 -15.04 7.58
C GLU A 107 -9.46 -14.85 8.00
N PRO A 108 -8.99 -15.58 9.03
CA PRO A 108 -7.58 -15.55 9.37
C PRO A 108 -6.76 -15.96 8.14
N PRO A 109 -5.61 -15.32 7.88
CA PRO A 109 -4.73 -15.75 6.82
C PRO A 109 -4.37 -17.23 7.03
N PRO A 110 -4.16 -18.00 5.95
CA PRO A 110 -3.76 -19.40 6.08
C PRO A 110 -2.51 -19.50 6.94
N GLU A 111 -2.45 -20.54 7.77
CA GLU A 111 -1.26 -20.81 8.56
C GLU A 111 -0.07 -21.03 7.63
N LEU A 112 1.05 -20.36 7.93
CA LEU A 112 2.28 -20.55 7.18
C LEU A 112 2.83 -21.95 7.48
N THR A 113 3.27 -22.64 6.44
CA THR A 113 4.09 -23.85 6.58
C THR A 113 5.43 -23.52 7.26
N ASP A 114 6.09 -24.51 7.86
CA ASP A 114 7.42 -24.32 8.45
C ASP A 114 8.43 -23.71 7.46
N ALA A 115 8.35 -24.11 6.19
CA ALA A 115 9.19 -23.54 5.14
C ALA A 115 8.90 -22.04 4.89
N GLN A 116 7.62 -21.65 4.90
CA GLN A 116 7.21 -20.25 4.77
C GLN A 116 7.55 -19.42 6.01
N TRP A 117 7.47 -20.00 7.21
CA TRP A 117 7.98 -19.37 8.43
C TRP A 117 9.48 -19.09 8.32
N GLY A 118 10.28 -20.10 7.95
CA GLY A 118 11.71 -19.94 7.77
C GLY A 118 12.07 -18.93 6.66
N ALA A 119 11.31 -18.89 5.57
CA ALA A 119 11.49 -17.89 4.51
C ALA A 119 11.14 -16.48 4.98
N SER A 120 10.03 -16.30 5.69
CA SER A 120 9.64 -15.00 6.25
C SER A 120 10.70 -14.48 7.24
N TYR A 121 11.28 -15.36 8.06
CA TYR A 121 12.32 -14.93 8.99
C TYR A 121 13.63 -14.56 8.29
N ARG A 122 14.05 -15.29 7.23
CA ARG A 122 15.21 -14.87 6.41
C ARG A 122 15.00 -13.51 5.76
N TYR A 123 13.79 -13.27 5.25
CA TYR A 123 13.40 -11.98 4.69
C TYR A 123 13.46 -10.87 5.74
N LEU A 124 12.93 -11.10 6.95
CA LEU A 124 13.05 -10.17 8.08
C LEU A 124 14.51 -9.81 8.39
N LEU A 125 15.41 -10.81 8.41
CA LEU A 125 16.85 -10.56 8.65
C LEU A 125 17.49 -9.74 7.53
N ALA A 126 17.06 -9.94 6.27
CA ALA A 126 17.52 -9.15 5.13
C ALA A 126 17.03 -7.70 5.19
N GLU A 127 15.78 -7.47 5.61
CA GLU A 127 15.25 -6.12 5.86
C GLU A 127 16.07 -5.40 6.95
N VAL A 128 16.38 -6.09 8.05
CA VAL A 128 17.22 -5.57 9.13
C VAL A 128 18.61 -5.19 8.63
N ALA A 129 19.23 -6.04 7.82
CA ALA A 129 20.55 -5.78 7.24
C ALA A 129 20.52 -4.55 6.33
N CYS A 130 19.54 -4.48 5.41
CA CYS A 130 19.33 -3.34 4.52
C CYS A 130 19.18 -2.02 5.30
N LEU A 131 18.35 -2.01 6.35
CA LEU A 131 18.14 -0.81 7.16
C LEU A 131 19.42 -0.36 7.87
N ARG A 132 20.22 -1.31 8.38
CA ARG A 132 21.52 -1.00 8.99
C ARG A 132 22.52 -0.45 7.98
N ASP A 133 22.55 -1.00 6.76
CA ASP A 133 23.41 -0.52 5.67
C ASP A 133 23.04 0.91 5.23
N LEU A 134 21.75 1.28 5.35
CA LEU A 134 21.26 2.64 5.14
C LEU A 134 21.49 3.58 6.34
N GLY A 135 22.15 3.10 7.39
CA GLY A 135 22.54 3.90 8.56
C GLY A 135 21.51 3.96 9.69
N HIS A 136 20.46 3.13 9.66
CA HIS A 136 19.45 3.11 10.71
C HIS A 136 19.86 2.23 11.89
N ALA A 137 19.55 2.69 13.10
CA ALA A 137 19.71 1.90 14.31
C ALA A 137 18.51 0.95 14.48
N VAL A 138 18.70 -0.32 14.10
CA VAL A 138 17.70 -1.38 14.25
C VAL A 138 18.14 -2.35 15.37
N PRO A 139 17.31 -2.58 16.41
CA PRO A 139 17.60 -3.56 17.44
C PRO A 139 17.86 -4.96 16.89
N PRO A 140 18.60 -5.82 17.60
CA PRO A 140 18.72 -7.22 17.19
C PRO A 140 17.33 -7.89 17.19
N PRO A 141 17.00 -8.66 16.14
CA PRO A 141 15.77 -9.45 16.13
C PRO A 141 15.84 -10.56 17.18
N PRO A 142 14.68 -11.02 17.71
CA PRO A 142 14.62 -12.27 18.46
C PRO A 142 15.06 -13.45 17.58
N ASP A 143 15.40 -14.58 18.19
CA ASP A 143 15.63 -15.82 17.43
C ASP A 143 14.36 -16.29 16.70
N PHE A 144 14.53 -17.24 15.77
CA PHE A 144 13.45 -17.72 14.92
C PHE A 144 12.26 -18.27 15.72
N GLU A 145 12.52 -19.03 16.79
CA GLU A 145 11.48 -19.67 17.58
C GLU A 145 10.69 -18.64 18.37
N ALA A 146 11.37 -17.72 19.07
CA ALA A 146 10.72 -16.63 19.78
C ALA A 146 9.92 -15.70 18.83
N TRP A 147 10.43 -15.45 17.63
CA TRP A 147 9.72 -14.68 16.61
C TRP A 147 8.46 -15.40 16.10
N ARG A 148 8.55 -16.71 15.86
CA ARG A 148 7.42 -17.55 15.42
C ARG A 148 6.35 -17.67 16.50
N GLU A 149 6.75 -17.99 17.74
CA GLU A 149 5.84 -18.15 18.88
C GLU A 149 5.10 -16.85 19.24
N SER A 150 5.75 -15.70 19.06
CA SER A 150 5.12 -14.39 19.23
C SER A 150 4.24 -13.97 18.05
N ASN A 151 4.07 -14.83 17.04
CA ASN A 151 3.35 -14.54 15.80
C ASN A 151 3.79 -13.22 15.15
N ARG A 152 5.11 -13.03 15.00
CA ARG A 152 5.70 -11.86 14.34
C ARG A 152 5.46 -10.54 15.07
N ALA A 153 5.34 -10.57 16.40
CA ALA A 153 5.15 -9.35 17.20
C ALA A 153 6.31 -8.35 17.09
N TRP A 154 7.50 -8.83 16.70
CA TRP A 154 8.68 -8.00 16.43
C TRP A 154 8.80 -7.69 14.93
N ASP A 155 9.00 -6.41 14.61
CA ASP A 155 9.17 -5.85 13.28
C ASP A 155 10.22 -4.72 13.31
N PRO A 156 11.15 -4.64 12.34
CA PRO A 156 12.24 -3.67 12.37
C PRO A 156 11.79 -2.23 12.11
N TYR A 157 10.61 -2.01 11.54
CA TYR A 157 10.10 -0.68 11.22
C TYR A 157 9.36 -0.03 12.40
N HIS A 158 8.75 -0.83 13.28
CA HIS A 158 8.05 -0.31 14.47
C HIS A 158 8.96 0.59 15.33
N GLU A 159 10.21 0.18 15.52
CA GLU A 159 11.19 0.94 16.30
C GLU A 159 11.68 2.19 15.55
N LEU A 160 11.76 2.14 14.22
CA LEU A 160 12.12 3.32 13.40
C LEU A 160 11.02 4.39 13.44
N ILE A 161 9.76 3.99 13.43
CA ILE A 161 8.61 4.91 13.52
C ILE A 161 8.58 5.64 14.87
N ARG A 162 9.10 5.00 15.94
CA ARG A 162 9.12 5.57 17.29
C ARG A 162 10.32 6.49 17.57
N GLN A 163 11.32 6.53 16.69
CA GLN A 163 12.48 7.40 16.84
C GLN A 163 12.16 8.85 16.46
N ASP A 164 12.88 9.82 17.05
CA ASP A 164 12.77 11.26 16.73
C ASP A 164 13.08 11.59 15.25
N ARG A 165 13.65 10.62 14.52
CA ARG A 165 13.94 10.69 13.09
C ARG A 165 13.45 9.41 12.42
N PRO A 166 12.16 9.32 12.06
CA PRO A 166 11.66 8.14 11.37
C PRO A 166 12.42 7.95 10.06
N ALA A 167 12.64 6.70 9.69
CA ALA A 167 13.23 6.38 8.40
C ALA A 167 12.38 7.03 7.29
N PRO A 168 13.01 7.72 6.32
CA PRO A 168 12.29 8.20 5.15
C PRO A 168 11.51 7.05 4.50
N ASN A 169 10.27 7.31 4.06
CA ASN A 169 9.41 6.28 3.44
C ASN A 169 10.13 5.53 2.31
N TYR A 170 11.01 6.20 1.54
CA TYR A 170 11.76 5.55 0.48
C TYR A 170 12.76 4.50 0.99
N HIS A 171 13.36 4.68 2.18
CA HIS A 171 14.22 3.64 2.78
C HIS A 171 13.41 2.41 3.20
N VAL A 172 12.21 2.61 3.76
CA VAL A 172 11.30 1.52 4.11
C VAL A 172 10.94 0.73 2.86
N LEU A 173 10.48 1.42 1.81
CA LEU A 173 10.13 0.79 0.54
C LEU A 173 11.32 0.07 -0.09
N THR A 174 12.52 0.66 -0.07
CA THR A 174 13.74 0.00 -0.56
C THR A 174 14.00 -1.31 0.18
N CYS A 175 13.95 -1.31 1.51
CA CYS A 175 14.25 -2.53 2.28
C CYS A 175 13.14 -3.57 2.23
N GLN A 176 11.88 -3.19 2.02
CA GLN A 176 10.78 -4.14 1.78
C GLN A 176 10.88 -4.85 0.41
N ASN A 177 11.77 -4.38 -0.47
CA ASN A 177 11.98 -4.94 -1.80
C ASN A 177 13.35 -5.63 -1.95
N VAL A 178 13.92 -6.14 -0.84
CA VAL A 178 15.15 -6.94 -0.90
C VAL A 178 14.93 -8.26 -1.65
N PRO A 179 15.98 -8.84 -2.29
CA PRO A 179 15.86 -10.08 -3.07
C PRO A 179 15.31 -11.29 -2.31
N GLU A 180 15.44 -11.29 -0.98
CA GLU A 180 14.97 -12.36 -0.11
C GLU A 180 13.44 -12.36 0.10
N ARG A 181 12.71 -11.35 -0.41
CA ARG A 181 11.25 -11.26 -0.30
C ARG A 181 10.60 -12.50 -0.91
N PRO A 182 9.90 -13.32 -0.10
CA PRO A 182 9.30 -14.54 -0.62
C PRO A 182 8.00 -14.23 -1.36
N ALA A 183 7.83 -14.84 -2.53
CA ALA A 183 6.68 -14.61 -3.41
C ALA A 183 5.30 -14.91 -2.80
N PHE A 184 5.21 -15.64 -1.68
CA PHE A 184 3.93 -15.88 -1.00
C PHE A 184 3.45 -14.67 -0.19
N LEU A 185 4.28 -13.66 0.03
CA LEU A 185 3.86 -12.40 0.65
C LEU A 185 3.20 -11.43 -0.33
N ASP A 186 3.22 -11.75 -1.63
CA ASP A 186 2.60 -10.94 -2.69
C ASP A 186 1.24 -11.52 -3.13
N GLN A 187 0.71 -12.51 -2.40
CA GLN A 187 -0.53 -13.23 -2.71
C GLN A 187 -1.72 -12.74 -1.89
#